data_AF-D8KXJ6-F1
#
_entry.id   AF-D8KXJ6-F1
#
_cell.length_a   1.000
_cell.length_b   1.000
_cell.length_c   1.000
_cell.angle_alpha   90.00
_cell.angle_beta   90.00
_cell.angle_gamma   90.00
#
_symmetry.space_group_name_H-M   'P 1'
#
loop_
_entity.id
_entity.type
_entity.pdbx_description
1 polymer ?
#
loop_
_entity_poly.entity_id
_entity_poly.type
_entity_poly.pdbx_seq_one_letter_code
_entity_poly.pdbx_strand_id
1 'polypeptide(L)' 'RNKKDVVGIVASVEYDPNRNAYICLINYVDGEKKHILHTRGVGIGDTVVSGPEASISSGNALPLRKLYALKRA' A
#
# COMPACT_ATOMS: atom_id res chain seq x y z
N ARG A 1 7.38 -1.70 3.30
CA ARG A 1 7.58 -2.39 2.00
C ARG A 1 8.94 -2.03 1.45
N ASN A 2 9.52 -2.84 0.56
CA ASN A 2 10.90 -2.64 0.08
C ASN A 2 10.98 -1.62 -1.06
N LYS A 3 9.96 -1.56 -1.91
CA LYS A 3 9.85 -0.51 -2.93
C LYS A 3 9.40 0.78 -2.23
N LYS A 4 10.30 1.77 -2.16
CA LYS A 4 10.06 3.04 -1.47
C LYS A 4 9.90 4.16 -2.51
N ASP A 5 9.08 5.14 -2.18
CA ASP A 5 8.92 6.43 -2.86
C ASP A 5 8.51 6.32 -4.35
N VAL A 6 8.01 5.15 -4.77
CA VAL A 6 7.39 4.94 -6.08
C VAL A 6 5.88 4.77 -5.89
N VAL A 7 5.12 5.59 -6.59
CA VAL A 7 3.65 5.53 -6.59
C VAL A 7 3.19 4.28 -7.33
N GLY A 8 2.23 3.58 -6.74
CA GLY A 8 1.51 2.49 -7.38
C GLY A 8 0.00 2.72 -7.37
N ILE A 9 -0.68 2.16 -8.35
CA ILE A 9 -2.13 2.23 -8.51
C ILE A 9 -2.70 0.83 -8.32
N VAL A 10 -3.77 0.71 -7.54
CA VAL A 10 -4.51 -0.54 -7.37
C VAL A 10 -5.20 -0.90 -8.69
N ALA A 11 -4.71 -1.94 -9.35
CA ALA A 11 -5.23 -2.40 -10.64
C ALA A 11 -6.40 -3.37 -10.48
N SER A 12 -6.34 -4.25 -9.48
CA SER A 12 -7.38 -5.25 -9.20
C SER A 12 -7.38 -5.63 -7.72
N VAL A 13 -8.49 -6.23 -7.28
CA VAL A 13 -8.62 -6.93 -6.00
C VAL A 13 -8.94 -8.39 -6.31
N GLU A 14 -8.12 -9.30 -5.80
CA GLU A 14 -8.08 -10.71 -6.18
C GLU A 14 -8.23 -11.60 -4.94
N TYR A 15 -8.93 -12.72 -5.10
CA TYR A 15 -8.94 -13.79 -4.11
C TYR A 15 -7.64 -14.59 -4.20
N ASP A 16 -6.99 -14.86 -3.06
CA ASP A 16 -5.82 -15.75 -2.98
C ASP A 16 -6.19 -16.98 -2.13
N PRO A 17 -6.25 -18.19 -2.68
CA PRO A 17 -6.64 -19.39 -1.93
C PRO A 17 -5.69 -19.76 -0.79
N ASN A 18 -4.48 -19.19 -0.75
CA ASN A 18 -3.50 -19.47 0.31
C ASN A 18 -3.69 -18.61 1.56
N ARG A 19 -4.71 -17.75 1.59
CA ARG A 19 -5.01 -16.86 2.73
C ARG A 19 -6.48 -16.44 2.75
N ASN A 20 -6.95 -16.01 3.92
CA ASN A 20 -8.33 -15.52 4.05
C ASN A 20 -8.52 -14.07 3.54
N ALA A 21 -7.45 -13.28 3.50
CA ALA A 21 -7.51 -11.88 3.08
C ALA A 21 -7.35 -11.74 1.56
N TYR A 22 -8.15 -10.87 0.93
CA TYR A 22 -7.95 -10.49 -0.47
C TYR A 22 -6.58 -9.82 -0.66
N ILE A 23 -6.07 -9.87 -1.89
CA ILE A 23 -4.86 -9.17 -2.31
C ILE A 23 -5.18 -8.14 -3.38
N CYS A 24 -4.35 -7.11 -3.49
CA CYS A 24 -4.42 -6.13 -4.55
C CYS A 24 -3.23 -6.30 -5.49
N LEU A 25 -3.47 -6.32 -6.80
CA LEU A 25 -2.41 -6.10 -7.78
C LEU A 25 -2.13 -4.61 -7.87
N ILE A 26 -0.88 -4.21 -7.68
CA ILE A 26 -0.42 -2.83 -7.79
C ILE A 26 0.42 -2.68 -9.05
N ASN A 27 0.04 -1.73 -9.90
CA ASN A 27 0.86 -1.28 -11.03
C ASN A 27 1.63 -0.04 -10.59
N TYR A 28 2.94 -0.13 -10.47
CA TYR A 28 3.79 1.02 -10.17
C TYR A 28 4.05 1.85 -11.43
N VAL A 29 4.28 3.16 -11.23
CA VAL A 29 4.54 4.10 -12.34
C VAL A 29 5.82 3.77 -13.14
N ASP A 30 6.72 2.98 -12.57
CA ASP A 30 7.92 2.48 -13.24
C ASP A 30 7.72 1.14 -13.97
N GLY A 31 6.47 0.67 -14.08
CA GLY A 31 6.08 -0.53 -14.82
C GLY A 31 6.17 -1.83 -14.02
N GLU A 32 6.74 -1.82 -12.82
CA GLU A 32 6.75 -3.01 -11.96
C GLU A 32 5.34 -3.32 -11.44
N LYS A 33 5.02 -4.61 -11.28
CA LYS A 33 3.76 -5.05 -10.69
C LYS A 33 4.01 -5.84 -9.41
N LYS A 34 3.25 -5.59 -8.35
CA LYS A 34 3.33 -6.38 -7.11
C LYS A 34 1.97 -6.61 -6.48
N HIS A 35 1.82 -7.75 -5.83
CA HIS A 35 0.70 -7.98 -4.94
C HIS A 35 0.96 -7.44 -3.53
N ILE A 36 -0.07 -6.86 -2.93
CA ILE A 36 -0.10 -6.46 -1.51
C ILE A 36 -1.37 -7.00 -0.86
N LEU A 37 -1.40 -7.07 0.47
CA LEU A 37 -2.67 -7.35 1.18
C LEU A 37 -3.67 -6.22 0.92
N HIS A 38 -4.93 -6.59 0.68
CA HIS A 38 -6.03 -5.64 0.57
C HIS A 38 -6.34 -5.06 1.95
N THR A 39 -6.16 -3.75 2.08
CA THR A 39 -6.53 -3.03 3.30
C THR A 39 -7.95 -2.49 3.17
N ARG A 40 -8.71 -2.53 4.27
CA ARG A 40 -10.07 -1.96 4.30
C ARG A 40 -10.06 -0.49 3.87
N GLY A 41 -10.99 -0.13 2.99
CA GLY A 41 -11.13 1.23 2.48
C GLY A 41 -10.21 1.58 1.31
N VAL A 42 -9.46 0.62 0.77
CA VAL A 42 -8.73 0.77 -0.50
C VAL A 42 -9.51 0.08 -1.62
N GLY A 43 -9.69 0.77 -2.75
CA GLY A 43 -10.38 0.29 -3.94
C GLY A 43 -9.49 0.32 -5.18
N ILE A 44 -10.04 -0.15 -6.30
CA ILE A 44 -9.40 -0.07 -7.62
C ILE A 44 -9.26 1.40 -8.02
N GLY A 45 -8.09 1.78 -8.56
CA GLY A 45 -7.76 3.15 -8.94
C GLY A 45 -7.10 3.96 -7.82
N ASP A 46 -7.16 3.51 -6.57
CA ASP A 46 -6.50 4.20 -5.47
C ASP A 46 -4.97 4.14 -5.60
N THR A 47 -4.31 5.21 -5.16
CA THR A 47 -2.85 5.30 -5.12
C THR A 47 -2.31 4.80 -3.80
N VAL A 48 -1.23 4.03 -3.87
CA VAL A 48 -0.46 3.59 -2.71
C VAL A 48 1.01 3.98 -2.88
N VAL A 49 1.62 4.43 -1.79
CA VAL A 49 3.04 4.73 -1.72
C VAL A 49 3.61 4.20 -0.41
N SER A 50 4.87 3.79 -0.45
CA SER A 50 5.60 3.35 0.75
C SER A 50 6.81 4.21 0.93
N GLY A 51 7.08 4.70 2.14
CA GLY A 51 8.19 5.61 2.35
C GLY A 51 8.12 6.31 3.71
N PRO A 52 9.22 6.94 4.16
CA PRO A 52 9.22 7.73 5.39
C PRO A 52 8.35 8.98 5.32
N GLU A 53 8.10 9.50 4.10
CA GLU A 53 7.30 10.70 3.82
C GLU A 53 5.92 10.37 3.23
N ALA A 54 5.56 9.09 3.14
CA ALA A 54 4.21 8.70 2.71
C ALA A 54 3.16 9.23 3.71
N SER A 55 1.98 9.63 3.22
CA SER A 55 0.89 10.09 4.09
C SER A 55 0.34 8.94 4.92
N ILE A 56 -0.15 9.25 6.13
CA ILE A 56 -0.88 8.30 6.99
C ILE A 56 -2.29 8.12 6.41
N SER A 57 -2.42 7.16 5.49
CA SER A 57 -3.68 6.79 4.86
C SER A 57 -3.72 5.28 4.60
N SER A 58 -4.92 4.73 4.41
CA SER A 58 -5.10 3.32 4.05
C SER A 58 -4.31 2.98 2.78
N GLY A 59 -3.71 1.80 2.74
CA GLY A 59 -2.88 1.34 1.62
C GLY A 59 -1.40 1.74 1.71
N ASN A 60 -1.08 2.90 2.29
CA ASN A 60 0.30 3.38 2.43
C ASN A 60 1.08 2.60 3.50
N ALA A 61 2.41 2.56 3.37
CA ALA A 61 3.28 1.92 4.35
C ALA A 61 4.43 2.84 4.78
N LEU A 62 4.52 3.09 6.09
CA LEU A 62 5.51 3.96 6.71
C LEU A 62 6.33 3.18 7.76
N PRO A 63 7.53 3.66 8.13
CA PRO A 63 8.23 3.19 9.33
C PRO A 63 7.40 3.42 10.59
N LEU A 64 7.37 2.44 11.51
CA LEU A 64 6.61 2.52 12.77
C LEU A 64 6.90 3.80 13.57
N ARG A 65 8.16 4.24 13.62
CA ARG A 65 8.57 5.47 14.32
C ARG A 65 7.81 6.72 13.85
N LYS A 66 7.48 6.83 12.56
CA LYS A 66 6.74 7.98 12.00
C LYS A 66 5.27 7.98 12.48
N LEU A 67 4.66 6.81 12.65
CA LEU A 67 3.29 6.70 13.18
C LEU A 67 3.18 7.16 14.63
N TYR A 68 4.20 6.91 15.46
CA TYR A 68 4.20 7.33 16.87
C TYR A 68 4.60 8.80 17.08
N ALA A 69 5.42 9.37 16.19
CA ALA A 69 5.86 10.76 16.30
C ALA A 69 4.69 11.75 16.13
N LEU A 70 3.79 11.50 15.19
CA LEU A 70 2.62 12.36 14.93
C LEU A 70 1.53 12.29 16.01
N LYS A 71 1.46 11.21 16.79
CA LYS A 71 0.49 11.08 17.90
C LYS A 71 0.93 11.80 19.18
N ARG A 72 2.15 12.31 19.23
CA ARG A 72 2.74 12.98 20.41
C ARG A 72 2.90 14.50 20.21
N ALA A 73 2.53 15.00 19.05
CA ALA A 73 2.41 16.43 18.75
C ALA A 73 0.93 16.84 18.86
#